data_AF-A0A485CMH7-F1
#
_entry.id   AF-A0A485CMH7-F1
#
_cell.length_a   1.000
_cell.length_b   1.000
_cell.length_c   1.000
_cell.angle_alpha   90.00
_cell.angle_beta   90.00
_cell.angle_gamma   90.00
#
_symmetry.space_group_name_H-M   'P 1'
#
loop_
_entity.id
_entity.type
_entity.pdbx_description
1 polymer ?
#
loop_
_entity_poly.entity_id
_entity_poly.type
_entity_poly.pdbx_seq_one_letter_code
_entity_poly.pdbx_strand_id
1 'polypeptide(L)'
;MRLFPAHFADPFSVLGMHQTDAGLEVRALLPDATDVWVIEPKTGRKVGKLECLDSRGFFSGVLPRRKNPFRYQLAVTWHGQQNLIDDPYRFGPLLQDLDVWLLSEGTHLRPYETLGAHADTMDGVTGTRFSVWAPNARRVSVVGQFNYWDGRRHPMRLRKESGIWELFVPGAHNGQPV
;
A
#
# COMPACT_ATOMS: atom_id res chain seq x y z
N MET A 1 -12.83 -21.07 -2.36
CA MET A 1 -12.70 -19.66 -2.79
C MET A 1 -11.21 -19.32 -2.79
N ARG A 2 -10.55 -19.27 -3.96
CA ARG A 2 -9.10 -19.06 -4.11
C ARG A 2 -8.85 -17.57 -4.31
N LEU A 3 -8.37 -16.83 -3.31
CA LEU A 3 -8.12 -15.38 -3.46
C LEU A 3 -6.69 -14.91 -3.25
N PHE A 4 -5.71 -15.79 -2.96
CA PHE A 4 -4.30 -15.39 -2.94
C PHE A 4 -3.36 -16.49 -3.41
N PRO A 5 -3.05 -16.57 -4.72
CA PRO A 5 -1.72 -17.02 -5.11
C PRO A 5 -0.73 -15.97 -4.61
N ALA A 6 0.33 -16.39 -3.92
CA ALA A 6 1.40 -15.52 -3.42
C ALA A 6 2.25 -14.87 -4.53
N HIS A 7 1.71 -14.72 -5.74
CA HIS A 7 2.41 -14.42 -7.01
C HIS A 7 1.82 -13.19 -7.73
N PHE A 8 0.98 -12.39 -7.06
CA PHE A 8 0.48 -11.16 -7.67
C PHE A 8 1.59 -10.12 -7.75
N ALA A 9 1.94 -9.74 -8.97
CA ALA A 9 2.91 -8.68 -9.25
C ALA A 9 2.33 -7.26 -9.08
N ASP A 10 1.00 -7.13 -8.97
CA ASP A 10 0.34 -5.85 -8.74
C ASP A 10 -0.67 -5.91 -7.59
N PRO A 11 -0.22 -5.66 -6.34
CA PRO A 11 -1.09 -5.61 -5.17
C PRO A 11 -2.17 -4.52 -5.25
N PHE A 12 -1.95 -3.43 -6.00
CA PHE A 12 -2.88 -2.30 -6.08
C PHE A 12 -4.13 -2.63 -6.89
N SER A 13 -4.07 -3.66 -7.75
CA SER A 13 -5.27 -4.20 -8.42
C SER A 13 -6.27 -4.83 -7.45
N VAL A 14 -5.85 -5.17 -6.22
CA VAL A 14 -6.67 -5.84 -5.22
C VAL A 14 -6.85 -4.98 -3.97
N LEU A 15 -5.75 -4.46 -3.42
CA LEU A 15 -5.69 -3.69 -2.17
C LEU A 15 -6.01 -2.21 -2.40
N GLY A 16 -6.35 -1.52 -1.32
CA GLY A 16 -6.75 -0.12 -1.34
C GLY A 16 -8.24 0.07 -1.63
N MET A 17 -8.59 1.25 -2.14
CA MET A 17 -9.97 1.65 -2.42
C MET A 17 -10.31 1.42 -3.90
N HIS A 18 -11.42 0.75 -4.15
CA HIS A 18 -11.90 0.38 -5.48
C HIS A 18 -13.34 0.83 -5.67
N GLN A 19 -13.68 1.29 -6.87
CA GLN A 19 -15.06 1.60 -7.22
C GLN A 19 -15.79 0.34 -7.69
N THR A 20 -17.00 0.11 -7.18
CA THR A 20 -17.87 -1.01 -7.54
C THR A 20 -19.30 -0.51 -7.76
N ASP A 21 -20.17 -1.35 -8.34
CA ASP A 21 -21.58 -1.03 -8.52
C ASP A 21 -22.32 -0.80 -7.18
N ALA A 22 -21.82 -1.41 -6.09
CA ALA A 22 -22.38 -1.29 -4.75
C ALA A 22 -21.81 -0.10 -3.95
N GLY A 23 -20.89 0.69 -4.52
CA GLY A 23 -20.19 1.80 -3.87
C GLY A 23 -18.67 1.59 -3.84
N LEU A 24 -17.98 2.33 -2.96
CA LEU A 24 -16.55 2.12 -2.78
C LEU A 24 -16.26 0.91 -1.90
N GLU A 25 -15.40 0.00 -2.34
CA GLU A 25 -14.90 -1.12 -1.56
C GLU A 25 -13.47 -0.84 -1.11
N VAL A 26 -13.17 -1.07 0.17
CA VAL A 26 -11.80 -0.96 0.71
C VAL A 26 -11.31 -2.35 1.06
N ARG A 27 -10.13 -2.71 0.56
CA ARG A 27 -9.50 -4.02 0.81
C ARG A 27 -8.10 -3.83 1.38
N ALA A 28 -7.81 -4.52 2.48
CA ALA A 28 -6.53 -4.38 3.18
C ALA A 28 -5.95 -5.75 3.56
N LEU A 29 -4.62 -5.87 3.51
CA LEU A 29 -3.89 -7.04 3.99
C LEU A 29 -3.19 -6.68 5.31
N LEU A 30 -3.82 -7.07 6.42
CA LEU A 30 -3.41 -6.75 7.78
C LEU A 30 -3.29 -8.06 8.58
N PRO A 31 -2.16 -8.79 8.44
CA PRO A 31 -1.89 -9.98 9.24
C PRO A 31 -2.08 -9.70 10.74
N ASP A 32 -2.61 -10.70 11.44
CA ASP A 32 -2.81 -10.71 12.90
C ASP A 32 -3.81 -9.66 13.42
N ALA A 33 -4.45 -8.89 12.54
CA ALA A 33 -5.50 -7.95 12.93
C ALA A 33 -6.78 -8.70 13.30
N THR A 34 -7.51 -8.16 14.28
CA THR A 34 -8.77 -8.73 14.78
C THR A 34 -9.99 -7.90 14.41
N ASP A 35 -9.81 -6.60 14.22
CA ASP A 35 -10.89 -5.67 13.89
C ASP A 35 -10.34 -4.53 13.03
N VAL A 36 -11.04 -4.16 11.96
CA VAL A 36 -10.61 -3.13 11.02
C VAL A 36 -11.78 -2.23 10.64
N TRP A 37 -11.59 -0.92 10.77
CA TRP A 37 -12.55 0.10 10.35
C TRP A 37 -11.92 1.11 9.41
N VAL A 38 -12.69 1.58 8.45
CA VAL A 38 -12.37 2.75 7.64
C VAL A 38 -12.79 4.00 8.40
N ILE A 39 -11.86 4.94 8.58
CA ILE A 39 -12.03 6.19 9.32
C ILE A 39 -11.89 7.38 8.37
N GLU A 40 -12.76 8.37 8.52
CA GLU A 40 -12.58 9.68 7.90
C GLU A 40 -11.67 10.55 8.79
N PRO A 41 -10.45 10.90 8.34
CA PRO A 41 -9.42 11.46 9.22
C PRO A 41 -9.77 12.85 9.75
N LYS A 42 -10.57 13.64 9.03
CA LYS A 42 -10.96 14.99 9.47
C LYS A 42 -11.95 14.97 10.64
N THR A 43 -12.79 13.95 10.74
CA THR A 43 -13.89 13.88 11.72
C THR A 43 -13.70 12.77 12.73
N GLY A 44 -12.78 11.83 12.49
CA GLY A 44 -12.62 10.60 13.28
C GLY A 44 -13.78 9.61 13.11
N ARG A 45 -14.72 9.88 12.19
CA ARG A 45 -15.93 9.07 12.02
C ARG A 45 -15.59 7.70 11.42
N LYS A 46 -16.13 6.65 12.04
CA LYS A 46 -16.19 5.30 11.46
C LYS A 46 -17.12 5.29 10.24
N VAL A 47 -16.55 5.09 9.05
CA VAL A 47 -17.25 5.10 7.76
C VAL A 47 -17.81 3.72 7.43
N GLY A 48 -17.06 2.66 7.75
CA GLY A 48 -17.49 1.28 7.58
C GLY A 48 -16.53 0.31 8.23
N LYS A 49 -17.04 -0.88 8.57
CA LYS A 49 -16.26 -1.98 9.11
C LYS A 49 -15.81 -2.88 7.94
N LEU A 50 -14.59 -3.38 8.01
CA LEU A 50 -14.12 -4.41 7.07
C LEU A 50 -14.27 -5.79 7.71
N GLU A 51 -14.77 -6.74 6.95
CA GLU A 51 -14.88 -8.14 7.35
C GLU A 51 -13.61 -8.90 6.98
N CYS A 52 -13.17 -9.79 7.87
CA CYS A 52 -12.05 -10.68 7.60
C CYS A 52 -12.52 -11.80 6.67
N LEU A 53 -12.10 -11.75 5.40
CA LEU A 53 -12.46 -12.75 4.38
C LEU A 53 -11.46 -13.91 4.31
N ASP A 54 -10.26 -13.74 4.85
CA ASP A 54 -9.22 -14.77 4.91
C ASP A 54 -8.43 -14.64 6.21
N SER A 55 -8.25 -15.76 6.93
CA SER A 55 -7.54 -15.80 8.22
C SER A 55 -6.07 -15.36 8.15
N ARG A 56 -5.49 -15.22 6.94
CA ARG A 56 -4.18 -14.62 6.72
C ARG A 56 -4.18 -13.09 6.88
N GLY A 57 -5.32 -12.49 7.22
CA GLY A 57 -5.48 -11.07 7.48
C GLY A 57 -5.97 -10.28 6.28
N PHE A 58 -6.74 -10.90 5.37
CA PHE A 58 -7.36 -10.15 4.28
C PHE A 58 -8.73 -9.64 4.70
N PHE A 59 -8.90 -8.32 4.66
CA PHE A 59 -10.12 -7.62 5.05
C PHE A 59 -10.74 -6.94 3.83
N SER A 60 -12.07 -6.97 3.73
CA SER A 60 -12.82 -6.19 2.75
C SER A 60 -14.12 -5.64 3.33
N GLY A 61 -14.57 -4.50 2.81
CA GLY A 61 -15.85 -3.91 3.17
C GLY A 61 -16.29 -2.87 2.16
N VAL A 62 -17.57 -2.92 1.79
CA VAL A 62 -18.21 -1.96 0.89
C VAL A 62 -18.78 -0.80 1.70
N LEU A 63 -18.59 0.42 1.18
CA LEU A 63 -19.06 1.69 1.72
C LEU A 63 -20.17 2.24 0.80
N PRO A 64 -21.41 1.73 0.89
CA PRO A 64 -22.45 2.01 -0.09
C PRO A 64 -22.88 3.48 -0.15
N ARG A 65 -22.63 4.24 0.93
CA ARG A 65 -22.93 5.67 1.00
C ARG A 65 -21.85 6.56 0.37
N ARG A 66 -20.73 5.99 -0.09
CA ARG A 66 -19.61 6.72 -0.70
C ARG A 66 -19.49 6.30 -2.16
N LYS A 67 -19.65 7.26 -3.07
CA LYS A 67 -19.55 7.05 -4.53
C LYS A 67 -18.24 7.56 -5.13
N ASN A 68 -17.67 8.61 -4.52
CA ASN A 68 -16.43 9.24 -4.99
C ASN A 68 -15.27 8.89 -4.04
N PRO A 69 -14.06 8.61 -4.57
CA PRO A 69 -12.86 8.40 -3.77
C PRO A 69 -12.65 9.53 -2.74
N PHE A 70 -12.17 9.14 -1.57
CA PHE A 70 -11.93 10.07 -0.47
C PHE A 70 -10.73 9.62 0.35
N ARG A 71 -10.09 10.57 1.05
CA ARG A 71 -9.01 10.25 1.97
C ARG A 71 -9.57 9.51 3.19
N TYR A 72 -8.95 8.39 3.53
CA TYR A 72 -9.31 7.58 4.69
C TYR A 72 -8.07 7.09 5.42
N GLN A 73 -8.27 6.64 6.66
CA GLN A 73 -7.32 5.87 7.45
C GLN A 73 -7.98 4.57 7.90
N LEU A 74 -7.18 3.61 8.34
CA LEU A 74 -7.65 2.36 8.92
C LEU A 74 -7.45 2.41 10.44
N ALA A 75 -8.52 2.19 11.20
CA ALA A 75 -8.40 1.85 12.62
C ALA A 75 -8.29 0.33 12.71
N VAL A 76 -7.12 -0.16 13.12
CA VAL A 76 -6.77 -1.57 13.13
C VAL A 76 -6.47 -2.03 14.55
N THR A 77 -7.13 -3.09 14.99
CA THR A 77 -6.91 -3.68 16.31
C THR A 77 -5.98 -4.89 16.22
N TRP A 78 -4.81 -4.77 16.84
CA TRP A 78 -3.85 -5.87 17.03
C TRP A 78 -3.67 -6.11 18.53
N HIS A 79 -3.74 -7.37 18.98
CA HIS A 79 -3.54 -7.74 20.38
C HIS A 79 -4.37 -6.88 21.37
N GLY A 80 -5.60 -6.51 20.99
CA GLY A 80 -6.49 -5.66 21.80
C GLY A 80 -6.17 -4.16 21.78
N GLN A 81 -5.12 -3.72 21.08
CA GLN A 81 -4.73 -2.32 20.93
C GLN A 81 -5.13 -1.80 19.55
N GLN A 82 -5.88 -0.69 19.52
CA GLN A 82 -6.31 -0.05 18.27
C GLN A 82 -5.28 1.00 17.84
N ASN A 83 -4.85 0.91 16.58
CA ASN A 83 -3.92 1.84 15.95
C ASN A 83 -4.59 2.49 14.74
N LEU A 84 -4.36 3.79 14.53
CA LEU A 84 -4.75 4.47 13.29
C LEU A 84 -3.57 4.49 12.33
N ILE A 85 -3.77 3.99 11.11
CA ILE A 85 -2.75 3.92 10.08
C ILE A 85 -3.27 4.48 8.75
N ASP A 86 -2.38 5.05 7.95
CA ASP A 86 -2.65 5.30 6.53
C ASP A 86 -2.46 4.01 5.72
N ASP A 87 -3.33 3.76 4.74
CA ASP A 87 -3.22 2.61 3.85
C ASP A 87 -2.16 2.87 2.76
N PRO A 88 -1.05 2.09 2.67
CA PRO A 88 -0.05 2.22 1.60
C PRO A 88 -0.64 2.08 0.20
N TYR A 89 -1.73 1.33 0.05
CA TYR A 89 -2.33 1.00 -1.25
C TYR A 89 -3.34 2.03 -1.74
N ARG A 90 -3.53 3.14 -0.99
CA ARG A 90 -4.34 4.27 -1.46
C ARG A 90 -3.57 5.25 -2.35
N PHE A 91 -2.24 5.15 -2.39
CA PHE A 91 -1.38 6.09 -3.11
C PHE A 91 -1.13 5.63 -4.56
N GLY A 92 -1.08 6.57 -5.49
CA GLY A 92 -0.91 6.28 -6.92
C GLY A 92 0.50 5.82 -7.32
N PRO A 93 0.77 5.72 -8.63
CA PRO A 93 2.11 5.62 -9.21
C PRO A 93 3.10 6.62 -8.60
N LEU A 94 4.33 6.18 -8.29
CA LEU A 94 5.36 7.04 -7.69
C LEU A 94 6.31 7.60 -8.74
N LEU A 95 6.70 6.74 -9.68
CA LEU A 95 7.58 7.09 -10.79
C LEU A 95 6.80 7.80 -11.88
N GLN A 96 7.31 8.96 -12.30
CA GLN A 96 6.79 9.70 -13.45
C GLN A 96 7.07 8.93 -14.74
N ASP A 97 6.21 9.08 -15.74
CA ASP A 97 6.33 8.34 -17.00
C ASP A 97 7.66 8.60 -17.72
N LEU A 98 8.20 9.82 -17.63
CA LEU A 98 9.51 10.16 -18.18
C LEU A 98 10.64 9.39 -17.50
N ASP A 99 10.64 9.31 -16.17
CA ASP A 99 11.66 8.57 -15.42
C ASP A 99 11.61 7.08 -15.75
N VAL A 100 10.40 6.52 -15.84
CA VAL A 100 10.17 5.13 -16.23
C VAL A 100 10.73 4.86 -17.63
N TRP A 101 10.47 5.75 -18.58
CA TRP A 101 10.99 5.64 -19.94
C TRP A 101 12.54 5.71 -19.96
N LEU A 102 13.13 6.73 -19.33
CA LEU A 102 14.58 6.90 -19.27
C LEU A 102 15.29 5.72 -18.57
N LEU A 103 14.69 5.16 -17.53
CA LEU A 103 15.22 3.99 -16.83
C LEU A 103 15.16 2.73 -17.70
N SER A 104 14.09 2.58 -18.49
CA SER A 104 13.91 1.43 -19.39
C SER A 104 14.90 1.46 -20.55
N GLU A 105 15.20 2.65 -21.08
CA GLU A 105 16.20 2.85 -22.14
C GLU A 105 17.65 2.85 -21.61
N GLY A 106 17.85 2.85 -20.29
CA GLY A 106 19.18 2.96 -19.67
C GLY A 106 19.85 4.32 -19.88
N THR A 107 19.07 5.35 -20.24
CA THR A 107 19.54 6.71 -20.54
C THR A 107 19.33 7.69 -19.38
N HIS A 108 18.72 7.22 -18.27
CA HIS A 108 18.56 8.01 -17.06
C HIS A 108 19.93 8.34 -16.46
N LEU A 109 20.34 9.61 -16.49
CA LEU A 109 21.66 10.05 -16.00
C LEU A 109 21.78 10.04 -14.46
N ARG A 110 20.64 10.13 -13.77
CA ARG A 110 20.58 10.18 -12.30
C ARG A 110 19.61 9.16 -11.69
N PRO A 111 19.76 7.86 -11.99
CA PRO A 111 18.78 6.85 -11.58
C PRO A 111 18.66 6.75 -10.05
N TYR A 112 19.68 7.18 -9.31
CA TYR A 112 19.72 7.22 -7.85
C TYR A 112 18.77 8.26 -7.21
N GLU A 113 18.32 9.27 -7.95
CA GLU A 113 17.31 10.23 -7.44
C GLU A 113 15.92 9.56 -7.39
N THR A 114 15.76 8.48 -8.14
CA THR A 114 14.48 7.85 -8.44
C THR A 114 14.39 6.46 -7.80
N LEU A 115 15.44 5.64 -7.95
CA LEU A 115 15.60 4.33 -7.31
C LEU A 115 16.11 4.49 -5.87
N GLY A 116 15.81 3.49 -5.02
CA GLY A 116 16.17 3.47 -3.61
C GLY A 116 15.03 3.91 -2.70
N ALA A 117 15.39 4.37 -1.50
CA ALA A 117 14.48 4.84 -0.48
C ALA A 117 14.61 6.36 -0.32
N HIS A 118 13.52 7.10 -0.51
CA HIS A 118 13.52 8.56 -0.43
C HIS A 118 12.37 9.04 0.45
N ALA A 119 12.67 9.92 1.39
CA ALA A 119 11.62 10.56 2.18
C ALA A 119 10.73 11.41 1.26
N ASP A 120 9.43 11.33 1.44
CA ASP A 120 8.45 11.99 0.58
C ASP A 120 7.18 12.35 1.36
N THR A 121 6.35 13.22 0.79
CA THR A 121 5.04 13.57 1.33
C THR A 121 3.99 13.49 0.22
N MET A 122 3.10 12.49 0.32
CA MET A 122 2.02 12.26 -0.63
C MET A 122 0.66 12.55 0.02
N ASP A 123 -0.20 13.32 -0.64
CA ASP A 123 -1.52 13.74 -0.11
C ASP A 123 -1.46 14.32 1.33
N GLY A 124 -0.37 15.02 1.67
CA GLY A 124 -0.12 15.54 3.01
C GLY A 124 0.22 14.49 4.07
N VAL A 125 0.64 13.28 3.65
CA VAL A 125 1.12 12.20 4.53
C VAL A 125 2.61 12.01 4.29
N THR A 126 3.41 12.18 5.35
CA THR A 126 4.86 11.95 5.30
C THR A 126 5.16 10.46 5.37
N GLY A 127 6.12 10.01 4.57
CA GLY A 127 6.58 8.62 4.54
C GLY A 127 7.83 8.48 3.69
N THR A 128 8.04 7.27 3.18
CA THR A 128 9.18 6.96 2.31
C THR A 128 8.68 6.26 1.05
N ARG A 129 9.12 6.74 -0.12
CA ARG A 129 8.98 6.01 -1.39
C ARG A 129 10.13 5.04 -1.55
N PHE A 130 9.80 3.80 -1.89
CA PHE A 130 10.76 2.75 -2.20
C PHE A 130 10.60 2.36 -3.66
N SER A 131 11.72 2.33 -4.40
CA SER A 131 11.77 1.90 -5.79
C SER A 131 12.98 0.99 -6.02
N VAL A 132 12.79 -0.18 -6.62
CA VAL A 132 13.88 -1.13 -6.90
C VAL A 132 13.71 -1.79 -8.27
N TRP A 133 14.78 -1.85 -9.04
CA TRP A 133 14.80 -2.58 -10.30
C TRP A 133 14.98 -4.07 -10.04
N ALA A 134 13.98 -4.87 -10.38
CA ALA A 134 14.01 -6.33 -10.20
C ALA A 134 13.07 -7.01 -11.23
N PRO A 135 13.37 -6.92 -12.53
CA PRO A 135 12.45 -7.33 -13.61
C PRO A 135 12.08 -8.82 -13.56
N ASN A 136 13.00 -9.66 -13.07
CA ASN A 136 12.82 -11.11 -13.00
C ASN A 136 12.24 -11.59 -11.66
N ALA A 137 12.02 -10.67 -10.69
CA ALA A 137 11.43 -11.04 -9.42
C ALA A 137 9.96 -11.42 -9.60
N ARG A 138 9.50 -12.44 -8.86
CA ARG A 138 8.08 -12.81 -8.83
C ARG A 138 7.26 -11.92 -7.87
N ARG A 139 7.93 -11.39 -6.84
CA ARG A 139 7.35 -10.55 -5.80
C ARG A 139 8.48 -9.79 -5.12
N VAL A 140 8.26 -8.52 -4.82
CA VAL A 140 9.10 -7.71 -3.96
C VAL A 140 8.24 -7.13 -2.84
N SER A 141 8.77 -7.08 -1.62
CA SER A 141 8.12 -6.46 -0.46
C SER A 141 9.11 -5.58 0.28
N VAL A 142 8.63 -4.49 0.88
CA VAL A 142 9.42 -3.68 1.80
C VAL A 142 9.32 -4.30 3.20
N VAL A 143 10.45 -4.50 3.88
CA VAL A 143 10.53 -5.01 5.25
C VAL A 143 11.38 -4.08 6.10
N GLY A 144 10.98 -3.90 7.35
CA GLY A 144 11.70 -3.10 8.34
C GLY A 144 10.97 -3.06 9.67
N GLN A 145 11.45 -2.23 10.59
CA GLN A 145 10.89 -2.15 11.94
C GLN A 145 9.40 -1.77 11.94
N PHE A 146 8.99 -0.83 11.08
CA PHE A 146 7.60 -0.39 10.92
C PHE A 146 6.60 -1.49 10.54
N ASN A 147 7.07 -2.65 10.07
CA ASN A 147 6.22 -3.81 9.81
C ASN A 147 6.68 -5.09 10.51
N TYR A 148 7.47 -4.97 11.57
CA TYR A 148 8.03 -6.10 12.33
C TYR A 148 8.73 -7.12 11.44
N TRP A 149 9.38 -6.63 10.37
CA TRP A 149 10.07 -7.47 9.38
C TRP A 149 9.16 -8.48 8.65
N ASP A 150 7.83 -8.24 8.64
CA ASP A 150 6.86 -9.11 7.97
C ASP A 150 6.64 -8.68 6.50
N GLY A 151 7.28 -9.42 5.58
CA GLY A 151 7.18 -9.22 4.13
C GLY A 151 5.80 -9.46 3.53
N ARG A 152 4.81 -9.93 4.29
CA ARG A 152 3.42 -10.03 3.84
C ARG A 152 2.70 -8.67 3.87
N ARG A 153 3.16 -7.73 4.71
CA ARG A 153 2.44 -6.48 5.00
C ARG A 153 2.59 -5.40 3.92
N HIS A 154 3.72 -5.39 3.22
CA HIS A 154 4.05 -4.33 2.25
C HIS A 154 4.59 -4.87 0.91
N PRO A 155 3.85 -5.74 0.18
CA PRO A 155 4.20 -6.08 -1.19
C PRO A 155 4.16 -4.84 -2.12
N MET A 156 5.12 -4.75 -3.04
CA MET A 156 5.31 -3.62 -3.96
C MET A 156 4.56 -3.83 -5.28
N ARG A 157 4.24 -2.73 -5.98
CA ARG A 157 3.68 -2.73 -7.34
C ARG A 157 4.80 -2.90 -8.36
N LEU A 158 4.66 -3.84 -9.29
CA LEU A 158 5.51 -3.91 -10.48
C LEU A 158 5.02 -2.96 -11.58
N ARG A 159 5.88 -2.03 -12.01
CA ARG A 159 5.78 -1.29 -13.26
C ARG A 159 6.30 -2.17 -14.39
N LYS A 160 5.39 -2.86 -15.09
CA LYS A 160 5.72 -3.90 -16.08
C LYS A 160 6.56 -3.36 -17.23
N GLU A 161 6.34 -2.10 -17.58
CA GLU A 161 7.03 -1.38 -18.64
C GLU A 161 8.54 -1.20 -18.38
N SER A 162 8.99 -1.17 -17.12
CA SER A 162 10.39 -0.94 -16.74
C SER A 162 11.01 -2.04 -15.87
N GLY A 163 10.21 -2.98 -15.35
CA GLY A 163 10.69 -3.99 -14.40
C GLY A 163 10.99 -3.42 -13.01
N ILE A 164 10.53 -2.21 -12.72
CA ILE A 164 10.74 -1.53 -11.45
C ILE A 164 9.57 -1.83 -10.51
N TRP A 165 9.91 -2.15 -9.27
CA TRP A 165 8.95 -2.29 -8.18
C TRP A 165 8.91 -1.00 -7.38
N GLU A 166 7.72 -0.54 -7.00
CA GLU A 166 7.54 0.67 -6.22
C GLU A 166 6.48 0.53 -5.12
N LEU A 167 6.67 1.24 -4.00
CA LEU A 167 5.68 1.37 -2.91
C LEU A 167 5.99 2.60 -2.06
N PHE A 168 4.96 3.36 -1.71
CA PHE A 168 5.04 4.40 -0.69
C PHE A 168 4.58 3.82 0.64
N VAL A 169 5.41 3.93 1.67
CA VAL A 169 5.07 3.46 3.02
C VAL A 169 4.88 4.68 3.92
N PRO A 170 3.62 5.00 4.30
CA PRO A 170 3.32 6.07 5.24
C PRO A 170 4.01 5.86 6.59
N GLY A 171 4.53 6.93 7.18
CA GLY A 171 5.18 6.88 8.49
C GLY A 171 6.52 6.13 8.53
N ALA A 172 6.99 5.53 7.44
CA ALA A 172 8.35 5.03 7.34
C ALA A 172 9.32 6.22 7.25
N HIS A 173 10.34 6.23 8.11
CA HIS A 173 11.37 7.28 8.15
C HIS A 173 12.77 6.69 8.32
N ASN A 174 13.78 7.42 7.85
CA ASN A 174 15.18 7.08 8.04
C ASN A 174 15.54 7.02 9.53
N GLY A 175 16.39 6.06 9.91
CA GLY A 175 16.91 5.94 11.27
C GLY A 175 15.96 5.34 12.31
N GLN A 176 14.91 4.60 11.90
CA GLN A 176 14.19 3.75 12.86
C GLN A 176 15.18 2.75 13.49
N PRO A 177 15.29 2.66 14.83
CA PRO A 177 16.17 1.71 15.48
C PRO A 177 15.85 0.27 15.05
N VAL A 178 16.91 -0.51 14.85
CA VAL A 178 16.85 -1.98 14.66
C VAL A 178 16.46 -2.70 15.94
#